data_AF-A0A7V9RFC0-F1
#
_entry.id   AF-A0A7V9RFC0-F1
#
_cell.length_a   1.000
_cell.length_b   1.000
_cell.length_c   1.000
_cell.angle_alpha   90.00
_cell.angle_beta   90.00
_cell.angle_gamma   90.00
#
_symmetry.space_group_name_H-M   'P 1'
#
loop_
_entity.id
_entity.type
_entity.pdbx_description
1 polymer ?
#
loop_
_entity_poly.entity_id
_entity_poly.type
_entity_poly.pdbx_seq_one_letter_code
_entity_poly.pdbx_strand_id
1 'polypeptide(L)'
;VITPSPGPIVTAPIVTAPPTATTTVMVDRPRYRSRTWSTTRGVAVAIAVVGAGALVTGAYFGAQADDLQGQSDAICPTALCADGEALRLNDDAKRSAKNANLALGLGGAAVVTAGVMWFLGKPDDELVVAPSFGDRQAGVSLRGRF
;
A
#
# COMPACT_ATOMS: atom_id res chain seq x y z
N VAL A 1 -58.83 9.61 84.12
CA VAL A 1 -57.86 9.75 83.01
C VAL A 1 -57.73 8.38 82.36
N ILE A 2 -58.29 8.19 81.17
CA ILE A 2 -58.33 6.90 80.46
C ILE A 2 -57.44 7.09 79.22
N THR A 3 -56.30 6.41 79.16
CA THR A 3 -55.42 6.39 77.99
C THR A 3 -55.91 5.34 76.98
N PRO A 4 -56.09 5.69 75.69
CA PRO A 4 -56.47 4.71 74.68
C PRO A 4 -55.29 3.80 74.29
N SER A 5 -55.60 2.51 74.11
CA SER A 5 -54.67 1.45 73.69
C SER A 5 -54.29 1.59 72.20
N PRO A 6 -53.01 1.47 71.81
CA PRO A 6 -52.62 1.51 70.40
C PRO A 6 -53.07 0.24 69.67
N GLY A 7 -53.82 0.41 68.58
CA GLY A 7 -54.27 -0.68 67.71
C GLY A 7 -53.12 -1.33 66.93
N PRO A 8 -53.35 -2.54 66.36
CA PRO A 8 -52.31 -3.30 65.67
C PRO A 8 -51.87 -2.60 64.37
N ILE A 9 -50.54 -2.55 64.18
CA ILE A 9 -49.91 -2.01 62.98
C ILE A 9 -50.15 -2.99 61.83
N VAL A 10 -50.90 -2.56 60.82
CA VAL A 10 -51.12 -3.32 59.59
C VAL A 10 -49.91 -3.10 58.67
N THR A 11 -49.04 -4.10 58.57
CA THR A 11 -47.90 -4.10 57.65
C THR A 11 -48.41 -4.36 56.23
N ALA A 12 -48.32 -3.35 55.35
CA ALA A 12 -48.64 -3.52 53.93
C ALA A 12 -47.61 -4.46 53.25
N PRO A 13 -48.02 -5.28 52.26
CA PRO A 13 -47.09 -6.11 51.51
C PRO A 13 -46.16 -5.25 50.64
N ILE A 14 -44.86 -5.52 50.73
CA ILE A 14 -43.84 -4.89 49.90
C ILE A 14 -44.03 -5.39 48.47
N VAL A 15 -44.53 -4.53 47.58
CA VAL A 15 -44.60 -4.80 46.15
C VAL A 15 -43.21 -4.59 45.56
N THR A 16 -42.51 -5.68 45.28
CA THR A 16 -41.21 -5.66 44.57
C THR A 16 -41.45 -5.19 43.13
N ALA A 17 -40.90 -4.03 42.78
CA ALA A 17 -40.98 -3.52 41.41
C ALA A 17 -40.30 -4.51 40.43
N PRO A 18 -40.84 -4.70 39.22
CA PRO A 18 -40.24 -5.58 38.23
C PRO A 18 -38.84 -5.06 37.85
N PRO A 19 -37.85 -5.96 37.61
CA PRO A 19 -36.50 -5.55 37.24
C PRO A 19 -36.56 -4.70 35.96
N THR A 20 -36.02 -3.49 36.04
CA THR A 20 -35.87 -2.59 34.89
C THR A 20 -35.13 -3.34 33.79
N ALA A 21 -35.81 -3.56 32.65
CA ALA A 21 -35.21 -4.22 31.50
C ALA A 21 -33.98 -3.41 31.05
N THR A 22 -32.79 -3.99 31.20
CA THR A 22 -31.54 -3.43 30.69
C THR A 22 -31.66 -3.31 29.17
N THR A 23 -31.92 -2.10 28.68
CA THR A 23 -31.84 -1.79 27.26
C THR A 23 -30.42 -2.08 26.81
N THR A 24 -30.23 -3.20 26.11
CA THR A 24 -28.95 -3.54 25.50
C THR A 24 -28.73 -2.50 24.41
N VAL A 25 -27.82 -1.56 24.63
CA VAL A 25 -27.39 -0.61 23.60
C VAL A 25 -26.73 -1.45 22.51
N MET A 26 -27.48 -1.71 21.44
CA MET A 26 -26.93 -2.25 20.22
C MET A 26 -25.96 -1.19 19.69
N VAL A 27 -24.66 -1.39 19.97
CA VAL A 27 -23.62 -0.63 19.31
C VAL A 27 -23.72 -1.01 17.84
N ASP A 28 -24.34 -0.13 17.04
CA ASP A 28 -24.36 -0.24 15.60
C ASP A 28 -22.89 -0.28 15.18
N ARG A 29 -22.40 -1.48 14.86
CA ARG A 29 -21.03 -1.64 14.39
C ARG A 29 -20.98 -0.80 13.12
N PRO A 30 -20.05 0.16 13.00
CA PRO A 30 -19.96 0.98 11.81
C PRO A 30 -19.95 0.02 10.63
N ARG A 31 -21.02 0.06 9.82
CA ARG A 31 -21.11 -0.76 8.62
C ARG A 31 -19.89 -0.39 7.82
N TYR A 32 -18.90 -1.28 7.81
CA TYR A 32 -17.68 -1.09 7.05
C TYR A 32 -18.17 -1.01 5.62
N ARG A 33 -18.30 0.21 5.10
CA ARG A 33 -18.76 0.49 3.74
C ARG A 33 -17.82 -0.33 2.90
N SER A 34 -18.30 -1.46 2.38
CA SER A 34 -17.49 -2.43 1.67
C SER A 34 -16.80 -1.66 0.58
N ARG A 35 -15.52 -1.36 0.79
CA ARG A 35 -14.74 -0.64 -0.18
C ARG A 35 -14.76 -1.57 -1.37
N THR A 36 -15.41 -1.16 -2.45
CA THR A 36 -15.60 -1.93 -3.69
C THR A 36 -14.27 -2.32 -4.36
N TRP A 37 -13.16 -1.93 -3.73
CA TRP A 37 -11.80 -2.20 -4.13
C TRP A 37 -11.19 -3.23 -3.16
N SER A 38 -10.94 -4.45 -3.65
CA SER A 38 -10.17 -5.44 -2.89
C SER A 38 -8.75 -4.92 -2.67
N THR A 39 -8.18 -5.21 -1.53
CA THR A 39 -6.82 -4.80 -1.17
C THR A 39 -5.75 -5.42 -2.05
N THR A 40 -5.99 -6.63 -2.57
CA THR A 40 -5.19 -7.23 -3.66
C THR A 40 -5.10 -6.32 -4.87
N ARG A 41 -6.21 -5.72 -5.30
CA ARG A 41 -6.21 -4.76 -6.41
C ARG A 41 -5.52 -3.44 -6.05
N GLY A 42 -5.57 -3.01 -4.78
CA GLY A 42 -4.83 -1.83 -4.31
C GLY A 42 -3.31 -2.03 -4.37
N VAL A 43 -2.83 -3.17 -3.87
CA VAL A 43 -1.40 -3.54 -3.95
C VAL A 43 -0.96 -3.73 -5.40
N ALA A 44 -1.77 -4.38 -6.23
CA ALA A 44 -1.47 -4.55 -7.66
C ALA A 44 -1.31 -3.21 -8.38
N VAL A 45 -2.15 -2.21 -8.10
CA VAL A 45 -2.01 -0.86 -8.68
C VAL A 45 -0.75 -0.17 -8.18
N ALA A 46 -0.41 -0.29 -6.89
CA ALA A 46 0.82 0.28 -6.36
C ALA A 46 2.06 -0.31 -7.06
N ILE A 47 2.12 -1.63 -7.21
CA ILE A 47 3.21 -2.31 -7.93
C ILE A 47 3.23 -1.89 -9.41
N ALA A 48 2.06 -1.78 -10.05
CA ALA A 48 1.98 -1.35 -11.44
C ALA A 48 2.52 0.07 -11.65
N VAL A 49 2.21 1.02 -10.76
CA VAL A 49 2.72 2.39 -10.83
C VAL A 49 4.23 2.42 -10.65
N VAL A 50 4.76 1.71 -9.65
CA VAL A 50 6.22 1.61 -9.42
C VAL A 50 6.91 0.95 -10.61
N GLY A 51 6.35 -0.14 -11.14
CA GLY A 51 6.86 -0.85 -12.31
C GLY A 51 6.87 0.02 -13.56
N ALA A 52 5.80 0.79 -13.80
CA ALA A 52 5.75 1.74 -14.90
C ALA A 52 6.81 2.85 -14.77
N GLY A 53 7.02 3.37 -13.55
CA GLY A 53 8.09 4.33 -13.28
C GLY A 53 9.48 3.75 -13.58
N ALA A 54 9.72 2.50 -13.22
CA ALA A 54 10.97 1.80 -13.53
C ALA A 54 11.18 1.63 -15.06
N LEU A 55 10.11 1.31 -15.81
CA LEU A 55 10.18 1.19 -17.28
C LEU A 55 10.51 2.53 -17.95
N VAL A 56 9.86 3.62 -17.54
CA VAL A 56 10.15 4.97 -18.06
C VAL A 56 11.59 5.36 -17.78
N THR A 57 12.06 5.12 -16.55
CA THR A 57 13.45 5.39 -16.15
C THR A 57 14.43 4.55 -16.96
N GLY A 58 14.14 3.26 -17.16
CA GLY A 58 14.97 2.36 -17.99
C GLY A 58 15.04 2.80 -19.45
N ALA A 59 13.92 3.21 -20.05
CA ALA A 59 13.89 3.74 -21.41
C ALA A 59 14.71 5.03 -21.56
N TYR A 60 14.64 5.94 -20.56
CA TYR A 60 15.45 7.14 -20.53
C TYR A 60 16.96 6.83 -20.52
N PHE A 61 17.41 5.94 -19.63
CA PHE A 61 18.82 5.54 -19.60
C PHE A 61 19.27 4.79 -20.85
N GLY A 62 18.36 4.05 -21.49
CA GLY A 62 18.62 3.42 -22.79
C GLY A 62 18.89 4.46 -23.89
N ALA A 63 18.03 5.46 -24.01
CA ALA A 63 18.22 6.55 -24.98
C ALA A 63 19.48 7.38 -24.69
N GLN A 64 19.77 7.65 -23.42
CA GLN A 64 20.98 8.37 -23.01
C GLN A 64 22.26 7.61 -23.38
N ALA A 65 22.26 6.28 -23.26
CA ALA A 65 23.40 5.44 -23.63
C ALA A 65 23.67 5.48 -25.14
N ASP A 66 22.62 5.50 -25.96
CA ASP A 66 22.73 5.61 -27.43
C ASP A 66 23.35 6.95 -27.85
N ASP A 67 22.94 8.05 -27.19
CA ASP A 67 23.50 9.38 -27.44
C ASP A 67 24.99 9.49 -27.05
N LEU A 68 25.36 8.94 -25.88
CA LEU A 68 26.76 8.88 -25.42
C LEU A 68 27.62 8.04 -26.37
N GLN A 69 27.08 6.93 -26.87
CA GLN A 69 27.77 6.08 -27.83
C GLN A 69 27.97 6.82 -29.15
N GLY A 70 26.95 7.52 -29.67
CA GLY A 70 27.06 8.34 -30.87
C GLY A 70 28.10 9.45 -30.75
N GLN A 71 28.20 10.10 -29.58
CA GLN A 71 29.25 11.10 -29.30
C GLN A 71 30.65 10.46 -29.27
N SER A 72 30.78 9.27 -28.69
CA SER A 72 32.03 8.52 -28.69
C SER A 72 32.46 8.12 -30.10
N ASP A 73 31.53 7.62 -30.92
CA ASP A 73 31.76 7.22 -32.30
C ASP A 73 32.11 8.43 -33.20
N ALA A 74 31.54 9.60 -32.91
CA ALA A 74 31.86 10.85 -33.60
C ALA A 74 33.30 11.33 -33.31
N ILE A 75 33.79 11.13 -32.08
CA ILE A 75 35.17 11.45 -31.69
C ILE A 75 36.13 10.38 -32.21
N CYS A 76 35.71 9.11 -32.19
CA CYS A 76 36.56 8.00 -32.57
C CYS A 76 35.85 6.91 -33.39
N PRO A 77 35.79 7.08 -34.73
CA PRO A 77 35.08 6.15 -35.60
C PRO A 77 35.83 4.84 -35.87
N THR A 78 37.05 4.68 -35.37
CA THR A 78 37.88 3.48 -35.56
C THR A 78 38.15 2.77 -34.24
N ALA A 79 38.28 1.44 -34.30
CA ALA A 79 38.45 0.60 -33.11
C ALA A 79 39.76 0.85 -32.31
N LEU A 80 40.72 1.57 -32.91
CA LEU A 80 42.00 1.90 -32.29
C LEU A 80 42.02 3.38 -31.94
N CYS A 81 41.37 3.70 -30.82
CA CYS A 81 41.35 5.05 -30.27
C CYS A 81 42.33 5.20 -29.10
N ALA A 82 43.21 6.19 -29.17
CA ALA A 82 44.12 6.55 -28.07
C ALA A 82 43.62 7.75 -27.25
N ASP A 83 42.46 8.31 -27.60
CA ASP A 83 41.90 9.47 -26.93
C ASP A 83 41.30 9.09 -25.56
N GLY A 84 41.77 9.76 -24.51
CA GLY A 84 41.35 9.47 -23.13
C GLY A 84 39.91 9.87 -22.83
N GLU A 85 39.36 10.86 -23.52
CA GLU A 85 37.99 11.33 -23.34
C GLU A 85 37.00 10.37 -24.01
N ALA A 86 37.32 9.87 -25.20
CA ALA A 86 36.55 8.82 -25.88
C ALA A 86 36.46 7.53 -25.05
N LEU A 87 37.57 7.11 -24.41
CA LEU A 87 37.58 5.95 -23.51
C LEU A 87 36.69 6.18 -22.28
N ARG A 88 36.69 7.39 -21.71
CA ARG A 88 35.84 7.75 -20.56
C ARG A 88 34.37 7.73 -20.93
N LEU A 89 33.99 8.30 -22.08
CA LEU A 89 32.62 8.27 -22.61
C LEU A 89 32.14 6.82 -22.82
N ASN A 90 32.98 5.96 -23.38
CA ASN A 90 32.65 4.55 -23.61
C ASN A 90 32.43 3.79 -22.29
N ASP A 91 33.23 4.05 -21.26
CA ASP A 91 33.04 3.44 -19.95
C ASP A 91 31.77 3.94 -19.25
N ASP A 92 31.45 5.24 -19.37
CA ASP A 92 30.21 5.82 -18.87
C ASP A 92 28.98 5.25 -19.63
N ALA A 93 29.09 5.03 -20.95
CA ALA A 93 28.08 4.38 -21.75
C ALA A 93 27.85 2.93 -21.30
N LYS A 94 28.91 2.14 -21.07
CA LYS A 94 28.80 0.76 -20.54
C LYS A 94 28.13 0.70 -19.17
N ARG A 95 28.45 1.65 -18.28
CA ARG A 95 27.79 1.74 -16.96
C ARG A 95 26.32 2.07 -17.10
N SER A 96 25.98 3.04 -17.96
CA SER A 96 24.60 3.42 -18.25
C SER A 96 23.82 2.25 -18.85
N ALA A 97 24.40 1.51 -19.79
CA ALA A 97 23.80 0.32 -20.39
C ALA A 97 23.56 -0.81 -19.38
N LYS A 98 24.49 -1.07 -18.45
CA LYS A 98 24.28 -2.04 -17.36
C LYS A 98 23.11 -1.64 -16.46
N ASN A 99 23.04 -0.36 -16.09
CA ASN A 99 21.95 0.16 -15.26
C ASN A 99 20.61 0.09 -16.00
N ALA A 100 20.57 0.41 -17.29
CA ALA A 100 19.39 0.29 -18.13
C ALA A 100 18.90 -1.16 -18.21
N ASN A 101 19.79 -2.13 -18.47
CA ASN A 101 19.44 -3.55 -18.50
C ASN A 101 18.90 -4.05 -17.16
N LEU A 102 19.50 -3.62 -16.04
CA LEU A 102 19.01 -3.98 -14.70
C LEU A 102 17.63 -3.38 -14.43
N ALA A 103 17.44 -2.10 -14.75
CA ALA A 103 16.17 -1.40 -14.57
C ALA A 103 15.05 -1.99 -15.44
N LEU A 104 15.33 -2.29 -16.71
CA LEU A 104 14.38 -2.92 -17.62
C LEU A 104 14.07 -4.35 -17.21
N GLY A 105 15.07 -5.13 -16.78
CA GLY A 105 14.88 -6.50 -16.29
C GLY A 105 14.01 -6.55 -15.03
N LEU A 106 14.35 -5.75 -14.02
CA LEU A 106 13.59 -5.67 -12.77
C LEU A 106 12.19 -5.06 -12.98
N GLY A 107 12.10 -3.97 -13.75
CA GLY A 107 10.84 -3.31 -14.07
C GLY A 107 9.90 -4.22 -14.87
N GLY A 108 10.43 -4.90 -15.89
CA GLY A 108 9.68 -5.87 -16.68
C GLY A 108 9.15 -7.02 -15.84
N ALA A 109 10.00 -7.61 -14.99
CA ALA A 109 9.59 -8.68 -14.07
C ALA A 109 8.50 -8.22 -13.08
N ALA A 110 8.61 -7.00 -12.55
CA ALA A 110 7.62 -6.42 -11.66
C ALA A 110 6.26 -6.23 -12.35
N VAL A 111 6.23 -5.72 -13.59
CA VAL A 111 4.99 -5.54 -14.36
C VAL A 111 4.32 -6.86 -14.69
N VAL A 112 5.09 -7.87 -15.11
CA VAL A 112 4.54 -9.22 -15.35
C VAL A 112 3.95 -9.80 -14.06
N THR A 113 4.67 -9.69 -12.94
CA THR A 113 4.20 -10.18 -11.64
C THR A 113 2.92 -9.45 -11.20
N ALA A 114 2.85 -8.13 -11.38
CA ALA A 114 1.66 -7.34 -11.09
C ALA A 114 0.47 -7.74 -11.96
N GLY A 115 0.70 -7.98 -13.25
CA GLY A 115 -0.33 -8.47 -14.18
C GLY A 115 -0.85 -9.84 -13.77
N VAL A 116 0.04 -10.79 -13.48
CA VAL A 116 -0.34 -12.12 -12.97
C VAL A 116 -1.15 -11.98 -11.68
N MET A 117 -0.69 -11.19 -10.73
CA MET A 117 -1.40 -10.97 -9.46
C MET A 117 -2.75 -10.26 -9.64
N TRP A 118 -2.89 -9.39 -10.65
CA TRP A 118 -4.15 -8.73 -10.98
C TRP A 118 -5.20 -9.73 -11.51
N PHE A 119 -4.78 -10.67 -12.37
CA PHE A 119 -5.68 -11.65 -12.97
C PHE A 119 -5.94 -12.87 -12.06
N LEU A 120 -4.94 -13.31 -11.29
CA LEU A 120 -5.04 -14.49 -10.42
C LEU A 120 -5.40 -14.15 -8.96
N GLY A 121 -5.32 -12.88 -8.55
CA GLY A 121 -5.63 -12.44 -7.20
C GLY A 121 -7.10 -12.65 -6.84
N LYS A 122 -7.39 -13.76 -6.16
CA LYS A 122 -8.70 -14.05 -5.58
C LYS A 122 -8.98 -13.04 -4.45
N PRO A 123 -10.18 -12.47 -4.30
CA PRO A 123 -10.50 -11.48 -3.27
C PRO A 123 -10.57 -12.04 -1.83
N ASP A 124 -10.02 -13.23 -1.60
CA ASP A 124 -10.20 -13.98 -0.36
C ASP A 124 -8.93 -13.83 0.49
N ASP A 125 -8.83 -12.69 1.17
CA ASP A 125 -8.22 -12.52 2.50
C ASP A 125 -8.31 -11.04 2.88
N GLU A 126 -8.85 -10.77 4.07
CA GLU A 126 -9.11 -9.42 4.60
C GLU A 126 -7.79 -8.76 5.06
N LEU A 127 -6.81 -8.64 4.15
CA LEU A 127 -5.60 -7.87 4.37
C LEU A 127 -5.89 -6.42 4.02
N VAL A 128 -6.27 -5.59 4.99
CA VAL A 128 -6.57 -4.18 4.78
C VAL A 128 -5.27 -3.37 4.78
N VAL A 129 -4.99 -2.71 3.65
CA VAL A 129 -3.92 -1.73 3.48
C VAL A 129 -4.56 -0.35 3.44
N ALA A 130 -4.28 0.47 4.44
CA ALA A 130 -4.78 1.85 4.50
C ALA A 130 -3.60 2.83 4.54
N PRO A 131 -3.55 3.81 3.61
CA PRO A 131 -2.59 4.90 3.73
C PRO A 131 -2.96 5.72 4.98
N SER A 132 -1.97 6.04 5.80
CA SER A 132 -2.12 6.95 6.93
C SER A 132 -1.39 8.24 6.62
N PHE A 133 -2.07 9.36 6.81
CA PHE A 133 -1.51 10.69 6.70
C PHE A 133 -1.68 11.37 8.05
N GLY A 134 -0.57 11.84 8.62
CA GLY A 134 -0.54 12.74 9.77
C GLY A 134 0.25 13.99 9.42
N ASP A 135 0.14 15.03 10.25
CA ASP A 135 0.65 16.38 9.99
C ASP A 135 2.15 16.46 9.65
N ARG A 136 2.92 15.39 9.93
CA ARG A 136 4.36 15.28 9.61
C ARG A 136 4.80 13.92 9.07
N GLN A 137 3.87 13.02 8.76
CA GLN A 137 4.24 11.66 8.35
C GLN A 137 3.19 11.03 7.44
N ALA A 138 3.64 10.42 6.34
CA ALA A 138 2.86 9.50 5.54
C ALA A 138 3.36 8.08 5.80
N GLY A 139 2.44 7.16 6.05
CA GLY A 139 2.74 5.77 6.33
C GLY A 139 1.75 4.83 5.68
N VAL A 140 2.05 3.54 5.77
CA VAL A 140 1.16 2.48 5.32
C VAL A 140 0.89 1.58 6.51
N SER A 141 -0.40 1.39 6.83
CA SER A 141 -0.82 0.43 7.85
C SER A 141 -1.33 -0.85 7.18
N LEU A 142 -0.90 -1.99 7.72
CA LEU A 142 -1.28 -3.33 7.27
C LEU A 142 -2.03 -4.01 8.42
N ARG A 143 -3.24 -4.51 8.16
CA ARG A 143 -4.01 -5.31 9.12
C ARG A 143 -4.52 -6.57 8.42
N GLY A 144 -4.24 -7.75 8.97
CA GLY A 144 -4.72 -9.03 8.46
C GLY A 144 -5.11 -9.98 9.59
N ARG A 145 -5.88 -11.03 9.27
CA ARG A 145 -6.00 -12.23 10.11
C ARG A 145 -5.04 -13.27 9.53
N PHE A 146 -4.25 -13.89 10.40
CA PHE A 146 -3.37 -15.01 10.07
C PHE A 146 -3.99 -16.30 10.59
#